data_AF-A0AAD7J957-F1
#
_entry.id   AF-A0AAD7J957-F1
#
_cell.length_a   1.000
_cell.length_b   1.000
_cell.length_c   1.000
_cell.angle_alpha   90.00
_cell.angle_beta   90.00
_cell.angle_gamma   90.00
#
_symmetry.space_group_name_H-M   'P 1'
#
loop_
_entity.id
_entity.type
_entity.pdbx_description
1 polymer ?
#
loop_
_entity_poly.entity_id
_entity_poly.type
_entity_poly.pdbx_seq_one_letter_code
_entity_poly.pdbx_strand_id
1 'polypeptide(L)'
;LRVGNPVAIVVSCEERLFLAVAQVNDIKLASAAVMSIALNMLLNSSAKISVQILCLVPATVIDDLTKKNDWCWSFLMEAACSDNCRRKRKADIPFQFPILAHCTATIHGQMLPANFFLVTKVKQTSAFPYRRGGESSCFLVEHDDTERQGPELTDPSICSSCVKRVVMCPNGVHNGQHALEHMRAHLLFDPVYTYNPSVQQACGACLAPFPQCTLYFKPRRGVGVARQVDWACLTCRRGKSFTFNMATASVSSSADSPCSNRPVQCSLCNENSPLAWTYSLEVHWRVHHNRTVGPFTFRSDNRNETPIVYKISDQERDWMKAKWNQCFTVVQAINTTAKLKGKGLLPLIISEAHSSRMALRCALQPSQIFECN
;
A
#
# COMPACT_ATOMS: atom_id res chain seq x y z
N LEU A 1 -20.85 8.69 -0.95
CA LEU A 1 -20.56 8.89 0.49
C LEU A 1 -21.13 10.23 0.95
N ARG A 2 -21.75 10.31 2.14
CA ARG A 2 -22.33 11.56 2.68
C ARG A 2 -21.95 11.75 4.15
N VAL A 3 -21.85 12.99 4.59
CA VAL A 3 -21.70 13.34 6.02
C VAL A 3 -22.92 12.79 6.78
N GLY A 4 -22.65 12.15 7.92
CA GLY A 4 -23.64 11.49 8.77
C GLY A 4 -23.86 10.02 8.46
N ASN A 5 -23.43 9.51 7.30
CA ASN A 5 -23.61 8.10 6.97
C ASN A 5 -22.63 7.21 7.76
N PRO A 6 -23.07 6.02 8.23
CA PRO A 6 -22.16 5.00 8.70
C PRO A 6 -21.37 4.40 7.53
N VAL A 7 -20.13 4.03 7.79
CA VAL A 7 -19.21 3.36 6.88
C VAL A 7 -18.45 2.26 7.60
N ALA A 8 -18.11 1.20 6.87
CA ALA A 8 -17.14 0.22 7.31
C ALA A 8 -15.77 0.59 6.72
N ILE A 9 -14.76 0.65 7.57
CA ILE A 9 -13.37 0.95 7.19
C ILE A 9 -12.43 -0.03 7.86
N VAL A 10 -11.24 -0.24 7.28
CA VAL A 10 -10.16 -0.94 7.95
C VAL A 10 -9.26 0.09 8.65
N VAL A 11 -8.91 -0.19 9.90
CA VAL A 11 -8.00 0.64 10.71
C VAL A 11 -6.90 -0.23 11.31
N SER A 12 -5.76 0.39 11.63
CA SER A 12 -4.64 -0.27 12.31
C SER A 12 -4.67 0.07 13.79
N CYS A 13 -4.75 -0.94 14.66
CA CYS A 13 -4.71 -0.80 16.11
C CYS A 13 -3.73 -1.82 16.69
N GLU A 14 -2.75 -1.35 17.47
CA GLU A 14 -1.66 -2.19 17.99
C GLU A 14 -1.04 -3.08 16.89
N GLU A 15 -0.72 -2.44 15.76
CA GLU A 15 -0.12 -3.05 14.56
C GLU A 15 -0.98 -4.12 13.88
N ARG A 16 -2.22 -4.35 14.30
CA ARG A 16 -3.14 -5.29 13.65
C ARG A 16 -4.25 -4.55 12.93
N LEU A 17 -4.81 -5.17 11.89
CA LEU A 17 -5.87 -4.59 11.09
C LEU A 17 -7.23 -5.06 11.60
N PHE A 18 -8.13 -4.11 11.85
CA PHE A 18 -9.47 -4.38 12.33
C PHE A 18 -10.50 -3.67 11.47
N LEU A 19 -11.68 -4.28 11.33
CA LEU A 19 -12.85 -3.56 10.87
C LEU A 19 -13.27 -2.54 11.93
N ALA A 20 -13.47 -1.30 11.53
CA ALA A 20 -14.15 -0.29 12.31
C ALA A 20 -15.42 0.16 11.57
N VAL A 21 -16.53 0.22 12.30
CA VAL A 21 -17.72 0.92 11.83
C VAL A 21 -17.58 2.37 12.30
N ALA A 22 -17.63 3.32 11.38
CA ALA A 22 -17.41 4.72 11.66
C ALA A 22 -18.52 5.58 11.05
N GLN A 23 -18.79 6.73 11.63
CA GLN A 23 -19.67 7.75 11.06
C GLN A 23 -18.82 8.81 10.36
N VAL A 24 -19.24 9.23 9.17
CA VAL A 24 -18.59 10.33 8.47
C VAL A 24 -18.97 11.65 9.11
N ASN A 25 -17.99 12.36 9.66
CA ASN A 25 -18.21 13.64 10.32
C ASN A 25 -18.04 14.83 9.38
N ASP A 26 -17.03 14.76 8.51
CA ASP A 26 -16.68 15.84 7.61
C ASP A 26 -16.04 15.30 6.33
N ILE A 27 -16.27 15.97 5.20
CA ILE A 27 -15.67 15.64 3.92
C ILE A 27 -15.11 16.93 3.33
N LYS A 28 -13.81 16.95 3.04
CA LYS A 28 -13.13 18.06 2.38
C LYS A 28 -12.63 17.63 1.01
N LEU A 29 -12.93 18.38 -0.04
CA LEU A 29 -12.41 18.20 -1.38
C LEU A 29 -11.70 19.47 -1.83
N ALA A 30 -10.41 19.39 -2.12
CA ALA A 30 -9.59 20.55 -2.47
C ALA A 30 -9.73 21.70 -1.44
N SER A 31 -9.72 21.34 -0.16
CA SER A 31 -9.91 22.23 1.00
C SER A 31 -11.32 22.79 1.23
N ALA A 32 -12.27 22.59 0.31
CA ALA A 32 -13.67 22.98 0.50
C ALA A 32 -14.44 21.86 1.24
N ALA A 33 -15.24 22.22 2.25
CA ALA A 33 -16.14 21.30 2.92
C ALA A 33 -17.33 20.97 2.03
N VAL A 34 -17.66 19.68 1.88
CA VAL A 34 -18.76 19.19 1.05
C VAL A 34 -19.63 18.22 1.85
N MET A 35 -20.95 18.22 1.60
CA MET A 35 -21.86 17.31 2.31
C MET A 35 -21.82 15.88 1.76
N SER A 36 -21.36 15.71 0.52
CA SER A 36 -21.30 14.42 -0.14
C SER A 36 -20.23 14.36 -1.20
N ILE A 37 -19.68 13.16 -1.42
CA ILE A 37 -18.67 12.89 -2.44
C ILE A 37 -18.96 11.54 -3.09
N ALA A 38 -18.74 11.44 -4.40
CA ALA A 38 -18.81 10.17 -5.13
C ALA A 38 -17.64 9.26 -4.74
N LEU A 39 -17.85 7.94 -4.71
CA LEU A 39 -16.83 6.99 -4.22
C LEU A 39 -15.56 6.99 -5.08
N ASN A 40 -15.71 7.12 -6.40
CA ASN A 40 -14.58 7.24 -7.33
C ASN A 40 -13.69 8.47 -7.08
N MET A 41 -14.25 9.53 -6.48
CA MET A 41 -13.50 10.75 -6.14
C MET A 41 -12.66 10.60 -4.87
N LEU A 42 -12.88 9.54 -4.08
CA LEU A 42 -12.08 9.25 -2.87
C LEU A 42 -10.65 8.82 -3.20
N LEU A 43 -10.41 8.35 -4.43
CA LEU A 43 -9.08 8.00 -4.91
C LEU A 43 -8.21 9.23 -5.20
N ASN A 44 -8.81 10.42 -5.30
CA ASN A 44 -8.07 11.66 -5.50
C ASN A 44 -7.37 12.09 -4.22
N SER A 45 -6.09 12.43 -4.32
CA SER A 45 -5.27 12.89 -3.18
C SER A 45 -5.77 14.19 -2.52
N SER A 46 -6.68 14.91 -3.18
CA SER A 46 -7.31 16.14 -2.68
C SER A 46 -8.52 15.90 -1.78
N ALA A 47 -9.06 14.67 -1.72
CA ALA A 47 -10.17 14.32 -0.85
C ALA A 47 -9.66 13.93 0.54
N LYS A 48 -10.27 14.48 1.60
CA LYS A 48 -10.02 14.12 3.00
C LYS A 48 -11.36 13.84 3.66
N ILE A 49 -11.47 12.70 4.33
CA ILE A 49 -12.66 12.33 5.09
C ILE A 49 -12.28 12.29 6.57
N SER A 50 -13.04 12.98 7.41
CA SER A 50 -13.00 12.80 8.85
C SER A 50 -14.10 11.81 9.25
N VAL A 51 -13.73 10.82 10.06
CA VAL A 51 -14.64 9.80 10.55
C VAL A 51 -14.50 9.64 12.06
N GLN A 52 -15.56 9.17 12.69
CA GLN A 52 -15.60 8.82 14.11
C GLN A 52 -15.99 7.36 14.26
N ILE A 53 -15.11 6.56 14.87
CA ILE A 53 -15.39 5.15 15.14
C ILE A 53 -16.57 5.07 16.12
N LEU A 54 -17.58 4.31 15.74
CA LEU A 54 -18.76 4.02 16.53
C LEU A 54 -18.43 2.91 17.53
N CYS A 55 -18.93 3.03 18.75
CA CYS A 55 -18.84 1.98 19.75
C CYS A 55 -19.86 0.90 19.41
N LEU A 56 -19.40 -0.31 19.13
CA LEU A 56 -20.29 -1.47 18.98
C LEU A 56 -20.27 -2.28 20.27
N VAL A 57 -21.46 -2.62 20.75
CA VAL A 57 -21.64 -3.49 21.91
C VAL A 57 -22.50 -4.69 21.51
N PRO A 58 -22.36 -5.85 22.17
CA PRO A 58 -23.25 -6.97 21.93
C PRO A 58 -24.71 -6.57 22.17
N ALA A 59 -25.59 -6.92 21.24
CA ALA A 59 -27.01 -6.63 21.36
C ALA A 59 -27.62 -7.46 22.50
N THR A 60 -28.41 -6.82 23.35
CA THR A 60 -29.19 -7.49 24.39
C THR A 60 -30.59 -7.81 23.88
N VAL A 61 -31.34 -8.62 24.64
CA VAL A 61 -32.76 -8.92 24.35
C VAL A 61 -33.61 -7.63 24.37
N ILE A 62 -33.17 -6.60 25.08
CA ILE A 62 -33.86 -5.30 25.14
C ILE A 62 -33.63 -4.52 23.83
N ASP A 63 -32.42 -4.61 23.27
CA ASP A 63 -32.04 -3.90 22.04
C ASP A 63 -32.65 -4.55 20.79
N ASP A 64 -32.73 -5.89 20.79
CA ASP A 64 -33.34 -6.66 19.71
C ASP A 64 -34.17 -7.84 20.26
N LEU A 65 -35.48 -7.64 20.37
CA LEU A 65 -36.43 -8.68 20.78
C LEU A 65 -36.41 -9.90 19.87
N THR A 66 -36.03 -9.74 18.60
CA THR A 66 -35.97 -10.83 17.63
C THR A 66 -34.73 -11.70 17.81
N LYS A 67 -33.72 -11.21 18.56
CA LYS A 67 -32.41 -11.85 18.75
C LYS A 67 -31.71 -12.20 17.43
N LYS A 68 -32.06 -11.51 16.34
CA LYS A 68 -31.45 -11.74 15.02
C LYS A 68 -30.12 -11.03 14.88
N ASN A 69 -29.92 -9.96 15.64
CA ASN A 69 -28.72 -9.15 15.58
C ASN A 69 -27.84 -9.40 16.81
N ASP A 70 -26.54 -9.53 16.58
CA ASP A 70 -25.56 -9.82 17.63
C ASP A 70 -24.91 -8.57 18.18
N TRP A 71 -24.98 -7.46 17.44
CA TRP A 71 -24.32 -6.20 17.77
C TRP A 71 -25.30 -5.05 17.62
N CYS A 72 -25.16 -4.03 18.45
CA CYS A 72 -25.79 -2.74 18.28
C CYS A 72 -24.74 -1.64 18.47
N TRP A 73 -24.97 -0.49 17.85
CA TRP A 73 -24.16 0.67 18.19
C TRP A 73 -24.55 1.23 19.56
N SER A 74 -23.60 1.72 20.33
CA SER A 74 -23.87 2.46 21.56
C SER A 74 -23.71 3.94 21.29
N PHE A 75 -24.62 4.76 21.82
CA PHE A 75 -24.50 6.23 21.78
C PHE A 75 -23.26 6.77 22.50
N LEU A 76 -22.55 5.93 23.23
CA LEU A 76 -21.24 6.24 23.79
C LEU A 76 -20.23 6.31 22.65
N MET A 77 -20.11 7.49 22.05
CA MET A 77 -19.04 7.77 21.09
C MET A 77 -17.68 7.80 21.82
N GLU A 78 -16.79 6.87 21.48
CA GLU A 78 -15.53 6.69 22.24
C GLU A 78 -14.40 7.65 21.85
N ALA A 79 -14.37 8.12 20.61
CA ALA A 79 -13.27 8.97 20.14
C ALA A 79 -13.79 10.04 19.18
N ALA A 80 -13.78 11.30 19.60
CA ALA A 80 -13.97 12.42 18.69
C ALA A 80 -12.67 12.64 17.90
N CYS A 81 -12.70 12.41 16.59
CA CYS A 81 -11.70 12.98 15.69
C CYS A 81 -12.08 14.45 15.46
N SER A 82 -11.55 15.33 16.32
CA SER A 82 -11.67 16.81 16.38
C SER A 82 -13.05 17.46 16.10
N ASP A 83 -13.54 18.12 17.16
CA ASP A 83 -14.50 19.23 17.30
C ASP A 83 -16.02 19.06 17.03
N ASN A 84 -16.74 19.03 18.16
CA ASN A 84 -18.08 19.57 18.43
C ASN A 84 -19.28 19.12 17.57
N CYS A 85 -19.77 17.90 17.81
CA CYS A 85 -21.15 17.53 17.47
C CYS A 85 -21.78 16.66 18.57
N ARG A 86 -22.58 17.26 19.46
CA ARG A 86 -23.45 16.54 20.42
C ARG A 86 -24.92 16.68 20.01
N ARG A 87 -25.44 15.75 19.21
CA ARG A 87 -26.90 15.58 19.02
C ARG A 87 -27.29 14.16 19.40
N LYS A 88 -28.11 14.03 20.45
CA LYS A 88 -28.69 12.76 20.91
C LYS A 88 -29.94 12.44 20.08
N ARG A 89 -29.85 11.54 19.10
CA ARG A 89 -31.03 10.93 18.46
C ARG A 89 -30.99 9.43 18.74
N LYS A 90 -32.05 8.92 19.36
CA LYS A 90 -32.22 7.53 19.78
C LYS A 90 -32.69 6.67 18.60
N ALA A 91 -31.77 6.26 17.73
CA ALA A 91 -32.01 5.14 16.83
C ALA A 91 -30.88 4.15 17.08
N ASP A 92 -31.16 2.98 17.64
CA ASP A 92 -30.20 1.88 17.73
C ASP A 92 -30.25 1.13 16.40
N ILE A 93 -29.15 1.15 15.64
CA ILE A 93 -29.05 0.37 14.39
C ILE A 93 -28.38 -0.95 14.77
N PRO A 94 -29.12 -2.08 14.75
CA PRO A 94 -28.54 -3.37 15.05
C PRO A 94 -27.83 -3.95 13.82
N PHE A 95 -26.79 -4.74 14.05
CA PHE A 95 -25.97 -5.39 13.05
C PHE A 95 -25.89 -6.89 13.33
N GLN A 96 -25.99 -7.70 12.27
CA GLN A 96 -25.72 -9.13 12.36
C GLN A 96 -24.22 -9.39 12.23
N PHE A 97 -23.68 -10.30 13.05
CA PHE A 97 -22.27 -10.63 12.99
C PHE A 97 -21.80 -11.12 11.60
N PRO A 98 -22.53 -11.99 10.88
CA PRO A 98 -22.12 -12.45 9.55
C PRO A 98 -21.93 -11.33 8.55
N ILE A 99 -22.73 -10.26 8.61
CA ILE A 99 -22.64 -9.11 7.72
C ILE A 99 -21.32 -8.37 7.97
N LEU A 100 -20.99 -8.07 9.23
CA LEU A 100 -19.74 -7.38 9.58
C LEU A 100 -18.51 -8.23 9.23
N ALA A 101 -18.58 -9.55 9.47
CA ALA A 101 -17.52 -10.47 9.13
C ALA A 101 -17.33 -10.56 7.59
N HIS A 102 -18.42 -10.60 6.83
CA HIS A 102 -18.38 -10.55 5.37
C HIS A 102 -17.83 -9.21 4.85
N CYS A 103 -18.27 -8.07 5.39
CA CYS A 103 -17.69 -6.77 5.07
C CYS A 103 -16.18 -6.73 5.34
N THR A 104 -15.72 -7.33 6.44
CA THR A 104 -14.30 -7.43 6.76
C THR A 104 -13.54 -8.18 5.67
N ALA A 105 -14.05 -9.35 5.27
CA ALA A 105 -13.44 -10.18 4.24
C ALA A 105 -13.46 -9.48 2.86
N THR A 106 -14.57 -8.84 2.49
CA THR A 106 -14.72 -8.13 1.21
C THR A 106 -13.80 -6.92 1.11
N ILE A 107 -13.73 -6.08 2.17
CA ILE A 107 -12.81 -4.94 2.18
C ILE A 107 -11.38 -5.44 2.08
N HIS A 108 -11.03 -6.49 2.83
CA HIS A 108 -9.70 -7.08 2.77
C HIS A 108 -9.34 -7.61 1.38
N GLY A 109 -10.23 -8.37 0.72
CA GLY A 109 -9.99 -8.91 -0.62
C GLY A 109 -9.83 -7.84 -1.70
N GLN A 110 -10.36 -6.64 -1.47
CA GLN A 110 -10.22 -5.50 -2.37
C GLN A 110 -8.99 -4.62 -2.05
N MET A 111 -8.36 -4.82 -0.90
CA MET A 111 -7.17 -4.06 -0.51
C MET A 111 -5.93 -4.62 -1.20
N LEU A 112 -5.31 -3.78 -2.03
CA LEU A 112 -3.96 -4.06 -2.53
C LEU A 112 -2.95 -3.99 -1.37
N PRO A 113 -1.86 -4.77 -1.41
CA PRO A 113 -0.80 -4.70 -0.40
C PRO A 113 -0.28 -3.27 -0.15
N ALA A 114 -0.19 -2.45 -1.20
CA ALA A 114 0.22 -1.05 -1.12
C ALA A 114 -0.78 -0.16 -0.33
N ASN A 115 -2.04 -0.56 -0.19
CA ASN A 115 -3.07 0.21 0.51
C ASN A 115 -3.02 0.01 2.02
N PHE A 116 -2.39 -1.07 2.53
CA PHE A 116 -2.23 -1.28 3.97
C PHE A 116 -1.46 -0.13 4.65
N PHE A 117 -0.58 0.55 3.92
CA PHE A 117 0.19 1.70 4.43
C PHE A 117 -0.64 2.99 4.55
N LEU A 118 -1.81 3.04 3.90
CA LEU A 118 -2.72 4.19 3.95
C LEU A 118 -3.80 4.02 5.02
N VAL A 119 -3.82 2.87 5.70
CA VAL A 119 -4.77 2.58 6.77
C VAL A 119 -4.55 3.51 7.94
N THR A 120 -5.63 4.14 8.40
CA THR A 120 -5.61 5.03 9.56
C THR A 120 -5.21 4.25 10.82
N LYS A 121 -4.19 4.76 11.53
CA LYS A 121 -3.79 4.22 12.82
C LYS A 121 -4.70 4.77 13.92
N VAL A 122 -5.18 3.91 14.78
CA VAL A 122 -6.01 4.26 15.94
C VAL A 122 -5.41 3.63 17.19
N LYS A 123 -5.64 4.26 18.34
CA LYS A 123 -5.21 3.73 19.63
C LYS A 123 -6.24 2.73 20.13
N GLN A 124 -5.77 1.73 20.88
CA GLN A 124 -6.67 0.87 21.64
C GLN A 124 -7.40 1.71 22.70
N THR A 125 -8.70 1.47 22.81
CA THR A 125 -9.60 2.07 23.80
C THR A 125 -10.33 0.97 24.58
N SER A 126 -11.25 1.36 25.46
CA SER A 126 -12.08 0.41 26.20
C SER A 126 -13.07 -0.36 25.32
N ALA A 127 -13.59 0.25 24.24
CA ALA A 127 -14.56 -0.37 23.32
C ALA A 127 -14.02 -0.59 21.90
N PHE A 128 -12.76 -0.22 21.62
CA PHE A 128 -12.08 -0.55 20.37
C PHE A 128 -10.69 -1.17 20.58
N PRO A 129 -10.33 -2.27 19.90
CA PRO A 129 -11.16 -3.06 18.98
C PRO A 129 -12.41 -3.64 19.64
N TYR A 130 -13.44 -3.89 18.84
CA TYR A 130 -14.71 -4.41 19.36
C TYR A 130 -14.50 -5.75 20.07
N ARG A 131 -15.17 -5.97 21.20
CA ARG A 131 -15.00 -7.18 22.00
C ARG A 131 -16.31 -7.88 22.28
N ARG A 132 -16.30 -9.21 22.16
CA ARG A 132 -17.42 -10.06 22.59
C ARG A 132 -17.07 -10.70 23.92
N GLY A 133 -17.94 -10.53 24.93
CA GLY A 133 -17.73 -11.06 26.26
C GLY A 133 -16.57 -10.42 27.03
N GLY A 134 -16.13 -9.21 26.65
CA GLY A 134 -15.11 -8.44 27.37
C GLY A 134 -13.66 -8.90 27.20
N GLU A 135 -13.43 -10.14 26.78
CA GLU A 135 -12.08 -10.73 26.76
C GLU A 135 -11.45 -10.77 25.37
N SER A 136 -12.24 -11.05 24.33
CA SER A 136 -11.71 -11.32 22.99
C SER A 136 -12.13 -10.26 21.98
N SER A 137 -11.15 -9.80 21.19
CA SER A 137 -11.34 -8.83 20.11
C SER A 137 -11.96 -9.51 18.88
N CYS A 138 -12.83 -8.80 18.19
CA CYS A 138 -13.61 -9.23 17.04
C CYS A 138 -13.22 -8.45 15.77
N PHE A 139 -13.58 -9.01 14.62
CA PHE A 139 -13.42 -8.40 13.29
C PHE A 139 -11.96 -8.09 12.93
N LEU A 140 -11.08 -9.01 13.32
CA LEU A 140 -9.69 -8.99 12.90
C LEU A 140 -9.62 -9.32 11.41
N VAL A 141 -8.87 -8.50 10.68
CA VAL A 141 -8.55 -8.71 9.27
C VAL A 141 -7.27 -9.54 9.21
N GLU A 142 -7.39 -10.82 8.90
CA GLU A 142 -6.26 -11.75 8.75
C GLU A 142 -6.14 -12.26 7.30
N HIS A 143 -4.90 -12.49 6.87
CA HIS A 143 -4.57 -13.25 5.66
C HIS A 143 -4.32 -14.72 6.05
N ASP A 144 -4.63 -15.68 5.16
CA ASP A 144 -4.39 -17.10 5.43
C ASP A 144 -2.91 -17.43 5.62
N ASP A 145 -2.02 -16.66 4.97
CA ASP A 145 -0.57 -16.87 4.95
C ASP A 145 0.24 -16.02 5.96
N THR A 146 -0.40 -15.09 6.67
CA THR A 146 0.31 -14.32 7.71
C THR A 146 0.18 -15.06 9.03
N GLU A 147 1.26 -15.69 9.50
CA GLU A 147 1.46 -15.88 10.94
C GLU A 147 1.20 -14.53 11.63
N ARG A 148 0.58 -14.56 12.82
CA ARG A 148 -0.09 -13.46 13.57
C ARG A 148 0.76 -12.22 13.94
N GLN A 149 1.77 -11.90 13.15
CA GLN A 149 2.61 -10.72 13.20
C GLN A 149 1.88 -9.60 12.43
N GLY A 150 1.53 -8.54 13.15
CA GLY A 150 0.88 -7.38 12.54
C GLY A 150 1.74 -6.74 11.44
N PRO A 151 1.18 -5.86 10.58
CA PRO A 151 1.96 -4.89 9.81
C PRO A 151 2.80 -3.98 10.71
N GLU A 152 3.93 -4.48 11.21
CA GLU A 152 5.06 -3.67 11.68
C GLU A 152 5.41 -2.69 10.55
N LEU A 153 4.98 -1.44 10.76
CA LEU A 153 5.09 -0.34 9.82
C LEU A 153 6.51 0.21 9.83
N THR A 154 6.99 0.55 8.63
CA THR A 154 8.13 1.44 8.35
C THR A 154 9.52 0.94 8.71
N ASP A 155 9.89 -0.26 8.27
CA ASP A 155 11.29 -0.45 7.88
C ASP A 155 11.42 -0.14 6.37
N PRO A 156 12.10 0.96 5.96
CA PRO A 156 12.39 1.23 4.55
C PRO A 156 13.16 0.09 3.87
N SER A 157 13.78 -0.80 4.65
CA SER A 157 14.41 -2.02 4.16
C SER A 157 13.40 -3.05 3.64
N ILE A 158 12.10 -2.99 3.98
CA ILE A 158 11.13 -4.04 3.61
C ILE A 158 10.33 -3.65 2.37
N CYS A 159 10.05 -4.63 1.49
CA CYS A 159 9.20 -4.42 0.31
C CYS A 159 7.73 -4.40 0.67
N SER A 160 7.02 -3.34 0.24
CA SER A 160 5.58 -3.20 0.37
C SER A 160 4.78 -3.98 -0.68
N SER A 161 5.43 -4.39 -1.77
CA SER A 161 4.80 -5.07 -2.89
C SER A 161 4.96 -6.59 -2.85
N CYS A 162 5.88 -7.11 -2.03
CA CYS A 162 5.99 -8.55 -1.82
C CYS A 162 4.95 -9.04 -0.81
N VAL A 163 4.38 -10.20 -1.11
CA VAL A 163 3.53 -10.94 -0.16
C VAL A 163 4.33 -11.36 1.08
N LYS A 164 5.59 -11.75 0.88
CA LYS A 164 6.54 -12.05 1.97
C LYS A 164 7.30 -10.78 2.33
N ARG A 165 7.61 -10.56 3.62
CA ARG A 165 8.46 -9.46 4.07
C ARG A 165 9.90 -9.65 3.56
N VAL A 166 10.16 -9.26 2.32
CA VAL A 166 11.51 -9.28 1.75
C VAL A 166 12.27 -8.07 2.27
N VAL A 167 13.30 -8.34 3.07
CA VAL A 167 14.28 -7.35 3.51
C VAL A 167 15.26 -7.10 2.34
N MET A 168 15.20 -5.92 1.76
CA MET A 168 16.10 -5.45 0.70
C MET A 168 17.51 -5.17 1.19
N CYS A 169 17.68 -4.95 2.50
CA CYS A 169 18.96 -4.67 3.14
C CYS A 169 19.19 -5.61 4.33
N PRO A 170 19.42 -6.92 4.10
CA PRO A 170 19.42 -7.94 5.15
C PRO A 170 20.49 -7.73 6.25
N ASN A 171 21.49 -6.88 6.02
CA ASN A 171 22.58 -6.60 6.96
C ASN A 171 22.62 -5.15 7.45
N GLY A 172 21.55 -4.35 7.26
CA GLY A 172 21.53 -2.93 7.63
C GLY A 172 22.43 -2.02 6.77
N VAL A 173 23.25 -2.60 5.89
CA VAL A 173 23.97 -1.87 4.84
C VAL A 173 22.96 -1.56 3.73
N HIS A 174 22.66 -0.27 3.55
CA HIS A 174 21.80 0.23 2.47
C HIS A 174 22.45 -0.02 1.10
N ASN A 175 22.39 -1.26 0.62
CA ASN A 175 22.82 -1.58 -0.74
C ASN A 175 21.70 -1.17 -1.70
N GLY A 176 21.76 0.07 -2.18
CA GLY A 176 20.81 0.60 -3.15
C GLY A 176 20.67 -0.28 -4.40
N GLN A 177 21.72 -1.02 -4.77
CA GLN A 177 21.70 -1.92 -5.92
C GLN A 177 20.79 -3.14 -5.68
N HIS A 178 20.83 -3.77 -4.51
CA HIS A 178 19.92 -4.88 -4.18
C HIS A 178 18.46 -4.44 -4.13
N ALA A 179 18.21 -3.23 -3.61
CA ALA A 179 16.87 -2.67 -3.61
C ALA A 179 16.37 -2.40 -5.03
N LEU A 180 17.23 -1.90 -5.92
CA LEU A 180 16.93 -1.78 -7.35
C LEU A 180 16.63 -3.14 -7.96
N GLU A 181 17.50 -4.14 -7.79
CA GLU A 181 17.28 -5.51 -8.27
C GLU A 181 15.92 -6.04 -7.83
N HIS A 182 15.59 -5.90 -6.55
CA HIS A 182 14.31 -6.35 -6.01
C HIS A 182 13.11 -5.62 -6.63
N MET A 183 13.16 -4.28 -6.68
CA MET A 183 12.11 -3.47 -7.30
C MET A 183 11.95 -3.79 -8.79
N ARG A 184 13.04 -4.14 -9.48
CA ARG A 184 12.98 -4.49 -10.90
C ARG A 184 12.47 -5.88 -11.17
N ALA A 185 12.65 -6.81 -10.24
CA ALA A 185 11.97 -8.09 -10.31
C ALA A 185 10.45 -7.89 -10.36
N HIS A 186 9.90 -6.99 -9.53
CA HIS A 186 8.49 -6.61 -9.61
C HIS A 186 8.12 -6.03 -10.98
N LEU A 187 8.82 -5.02 -11.47
CA LEU A 187 8.45 -4.40 -12.77
C LEU A 187 8.42 -5.38 -13.95
N LEU A 188 9.27 -6.42 -13.92
CA LEU A 188 9.37 -7.37 -15.02
C LEU A 188 8.38 -8.54 -14.92
N PHE A 189 8.10 -9.01 -13.70
CA PHE A 189 7.45 -10.31 -13.50
C PHE A 189 6.21 -10.26 -12.61
N ASP A 190 5.95 -9.16 -11.92
CA ASP A 190 4.72 -8.99 -11.14
C ASP A 190 3.57 -8.60 -12.08
N PRO A 191 2.50 -9.40 -12.15
CA PRO A 191 1.34 -9.12 -13.00
C PRO A 191 0.75 -7.72 -12.82
N VAL A 192 0.83 -7.17 -11.60
CA VAL A 192 0.34 -5.82 -11.29
C VAL A 192 1.04 -4.77 -12.15
N TYR A 193 2.35 -4.93 -12.40
CA TYR A 193 3.14 -3.97 -13.17
C TYR A 193 3.28 -4.36 -14.65
N THR A 194 3.29 -5.65 -14.95
CA THR A 194 3.45 -6.14 -16.33
C THR A 194 2.20 -5.88 -17.17
N TYR A 195 0.99 -6.08 -16.62
CA TYR A 195 -0.26 -6.03 -17.40
C TYR A 195 -1.06 -4.73 -17.26
N ASN A 196 -0.69 -3.84 -16.35
CA ASN A 196 -1.42 -2.59 -16.13
C ASN A 196 -0.66 -1.38 -16.70
N PRO A 197 -1.10 -0.81 -17.84
CA PRO A 197 -0.42 0.31 -18.50
C PRO A 197 -0.26 1.55 -17.61
N SER A 198 -1.18 1.74 -16.66
CA SER A 198 -1.19 2.90 -15.75
C SER A 198 -0.02 2.90 -14.76
N VAL A 199 0.58 1.73 -14.51
CA VAL A 199 1.72 1.57 -13.59
C VAL A 199 2.99 1.10 -14.31
N GLN A 200 2.95 0.89 -15.62
CA GLN A 200 4.12 0.51 -16.42
C GLN A 200 5.21 1.61 -16.47
N GLN A 201 4.87 2.86 -16.14
CA GLN A 201 5.85 3.95 -15.87
C GLN A 201 6.16 4.11 -14.38
N ALA A 202 6.08 3.05 -13.59
CA ALA A 202 6.45 3.11 -12.18
C ALA A 202 7.94 3.45 -11.98
N CYS A 203 8.20 4.23 -10.94
CA CYS A 203 9.56 4.52 -10.51
C CYS A 203 10.15 3.28 -9.88
N GLY A 204 10.96 2.47 -10.55
CA GLY A 204 11.43 1.25 -9.89
C GLY A 204 12.60 1.44 -8.90
N ALA A 205 12.63 2.54 -8.16
CA ALA A 205 13.20 2.55 -6.82
C ALA A 205 12.13 2.33 -5.74
N CYS A 206 10.87 2.70 -6.01
CA CYS A 206 9.77 2.61 -5.04
C CYS A 206 8.45 2.06 -5.60
N LEU A 207 8.42 1.75 -6.90
CA LEU A 207 7.28 1.31 -7.70
C LEU A 207 6.07 2.26 -7.77
N ALA A 208 6.18 3.47 -7.21
CA ALA A 208 5.12 4.46 -7.33
C ALA A 208 4.94 4.86 -8.81
N PRO A 209 3.69 4.94 -9.31
CA PRO A 209 3.42 5.27 -10.71
C PRO A 209 3.83 6.71 -11.04
N PHE A 210 4.21 6.96 -12.28
CA PHE A 210 4.34 8.33 -12.80
C PHE A 210 2.97 9.02 -12.82
N PRO A 211 2.84 10.32 -12.48
CA PRO A 211 3.90 11.27 -12.09
C PRO A 211 4.16 11.34 -10.57
N GLN A 212 3.63 10.42 -9.78
CA GLN A 212 3.71 10.48 -8.30
C GLN A 212 5.15 10.43 -7.79
N CYS A 213 6.04 9.76 -8.52
CA CYS A 213 7.46 9.70 -8.23
C CYS A 213 8.30 10.11 -9.44
N THR A 214 8.95 11.27 -9.35
CA THR A 214 9.81 11.81 -10.40
C THR A 214 11.23 12.02 -9.89
N LEU A 215 12.20 11.89 -10.80
CA LEU A 215 13.61 12.13 -10.56
C LEU A 215 14.10 13.19 -11.54
N TYR A 216 15.07 13.99 -11.14
CA TYR A 216 15.74 14.98 -12.00
C TYR A 216 17.24 14.82 -11.86
N PHE A 217 18.00 15.24 -12.86
CA PHE A 217 19.45 15.41 -12.71
C PHE A 217 19.74 16.74 -12.02
N LYS A 218 20.83 16.77 -11.24
CA LYS A 218 21.39 18.04 -10.76
C LYS A 218 21.88 18.88 -11.94
N PRO A 219 21.82 20.21 -11.86
CA PRO A 219 22.45 21.09 -12.84
C PRO A 219 23.93 20.72 -13.00
N ARG A 220 24.40 20.61 -14.25
CA ARG A 220 25.80 20.30 -14.55
C ARG A 220 26.71 21.41 -14.00
N ARG A 221 27.71 21.03 -13.19
CA ARG A 221 28.77 21.94 -12.72
C ARG A 221 30.06 21.66 -13.49
N GLY A 222 30.12 22.12 -14.74
CA GLY A 222 31.30 22.01 -15.60
C GLY A 222 31.23 20.94 -16.68
N VAL A 223 32.18 21.01 -17.61
CA VAL A 223 32.33 20.09 -18.75
C VAL A 223 33.02 18.81 -18.28
N GLY A 224 32.46 17.64 -18.63
CA GLY A 224 33.05 16.32 -18.29
C GLY A 224 32.62 15.71 -16.96
N VAL A 225 31.84 16.40 -16.14
CA VAL A 225 31.32 15.84 -14.87
C VAL A 225 30.14 14.90 -15.15
N ALA A 226 30.20 13.69 -14.60
CA ALA A 226 29.13 12.70 -14.70
C ALA A 226 27.81 13.28 -14.12
N ARG A 227 26.70 13.05 -14.84
CA ARG A 227 25.37 13.49 -14.38
C ARG A 227 25.00 12.76 -13.09
N GLN A 228 24.63 13.51 -12.06
CA GLN A 228 24.18 12.98 -10.77
C GLN A 228 22.68 13.22 -10.61
N VAL A 229 21.97 12.22 -10.09
CA VAL A 229 20.56 12.38 -9.70
C VAL A 229 20.47 13.40 -8.56
N ASP A 230 19.50 14.30 -8.65
CA ASP A 230 19.20 15.23 -7.58
C ASP A 230 18.33 14.55 -6.51
N TRP A 231 19.00 13.85 -5.59
CA TRP A 231 18.35 13.17 -4.46
C TRP A 231 17.59 14.13 -3.53
N ALA A 232 17.90 15.44 -3.53
CA ALA A 232 17.23 16.42 -2.68
C ALA A 232 15.85 16.83 -3.24
N CYS A 233 15.72 16.87 -4.57
CA CYS A 233 14.49 17.26 -5.27
C CYS A 233 13.55 16.08 -5.58
N LEU A 234 13.75 14.92 -4.96
CA LEU A 234 12.94 13.74 -5.25
C LEU A 234 11.60 13.76 -4.52
N THR A 235 10.52 13.50 -5.26
CA THR A 235 9.25 13.06 -4.66
C THR A 235 9.27 11.58 -4.25
N CYS A 236 10.36 10.87 -4.57
CA CYS A 236 10.54 9.46 -4.22
C CYS A 236 10.65 9.27 -2.71
N ARG A 237 9.60 8.70 -2.09
CA ARG A 237 9.56 8.37 -0.66
C ARG A 237 10.76 7.49 -0.21
N ARG A 238 11.26 6.64 -1.11
CA ARG A 238 12.44 5.78 -0.86
C ARG A 238 13.76 6.47 -1.22
N GLY A 239 13.79 7.43 -2.16
CA GLY A 239 15.04 8.00 -2.69
C GLY A 239 15.97 8.63 -1.64
N LYS A 240 15.46 9.06 -0.48
CA LYS A 240 16.28 9.58 0.63
C LYS A 240 17.04 8.50 1.41
N SER A 241 16.55 7.27 1.41
CA SER A 241 17.15 6.11 2.10
C SER A 241 17.92 5.18 1.16
N PHE A 242 17.83 5.42 -0.16
CA PHE A 242 18.45 4.60 -1.18
C PHE A 242 19.33 5.47 -2.08
N THR A 243 20.61 5.58 -1.72
CA THR A 243 21.63 6.10 -2.63
C THR A 243 22.24 4.94 -3.39
N PHE A 244 22.25 5.00 -4.72
CA PHE A 244 23.01 4.07 -5.55
C PHE A 244 23.91 4.84 -6.50
N ASN A 245 25.01 4.20 -6.88
CA ASN A 245 25.94 4.76 -7.84
C ASN A 245 25.45 4.48 -9.27
N MET A 246 25.22 5.55 -10.04
CA MET A 246 24.78 5.49 -11.44
C MET A 246 25.74 4.70 -12.34
N ALA A 247 27.05 4.78 -12.08
CA ALA A 247 28.06 4.05 -12.82
C ALA A 247 27.98 2.55 -12.54
N THR A 248 27.81 2.16 -11.27
CA THR A 248 27.61 0.77 -10.88
C THR A 248 26.36 0.20 -11.53
N ALA A 249 25.22 0.91 -11.42
CA ALA A 249 23.95 0.51 -12.05
C ALA A 249 24.00 0.45 -13.59
N SER A 250 25.02 1.04 -14.22
CA SER A 250 25.20 1.03 -15.67
C SER A 250 26.07 -0.10 -16.22
N VAL A 251 26.85 -0.74 -15.34
CA VAL A 251 27.81 -1.81 -15.67
C VAL A 251 27.32 -3.16 -15.13
N SER A 252 26.36 -3.15 -14.21
CA SER A 252 25.76 -4.32 -13.57
C SER A 252 24.84 -5.09 -14.50
N SER A 253 25.44 -5.87 -15.39
CA SER A 253 24.82 -7.00 -16.11
C SER A 253 25.70 -8.25 -15.89
N SER A 254 25.96 -8.58 -14.63
CA SER A 254 26.61 -9.83 -14.22
C SER A 254 25.65 -10.68 -13.37
N ALA A 255 25.97 -11.95 -13.17
CA ALA A 255 25.15 -12.82 -12.31
C ALA A 255 25.00 -12.27 -10.87
N ASP A 256 26.05 -11.60 -10.36
CA ASP A 256 26.08 -11.06 -9.00
C ASP A 256 25.41 -9.70 -8.86
N SER A 257 25.27 -8.95 -9.95
CA SER A 257 24.41 -7.76 -10.00
C SER A 257 23.71 -7.69 -11.36
N PRO A 258 22.54 -8.35 -11.48
CA PRO A 258 21.88 -8.58 -12.76
C PRO A 258 20.95 -7.44 -13.18
N CYS A 259 21.20 -6.22 -12.72
CA CYS A 259 20.27 -5.12 -12.93
C CYS A 259 20.99 -3.90 -13.50
N SER A 260 20.81 -3.67 -14.80
CA SER A 260 21.31 -2.48 -15.51
C SER A 260 20.37 -1.28 -15.40
N ASN A 261 19.34 -1.42 -14.56
CA ASN A 261 18.30 -0.43 -14.49
C ASN A 261 18.79 0.84 -13.79
N ARG A 262 18.64 1.97 -14.48
CA ARG A 262 19.05 3.28 -13.97
C ARG A 262 18.14 4.41 -14.47
N PRO A 263 18.10 5.56 -13.78
CA PRO A 263 17.49 6.77 -14.31
C PRO A 263 18.27 7.27 -15.53
N VAL A 264 17.57 7.64 -16.59
CA VAL A 264 18.13 8.17 -17.84
C VAL A 264 17.32 9.37 -18.32
N GLN A 265 18.01 10.33 -18.90
CA GLN A 265 17.36 11.43 -19.60
C GLN A 265 16.80 10.89 -20.93
N CYS A 266 15.50 11.04 -21.16
CA CYS A 266 14.94 10.74 -22.47
C CYS A 266 15.47 11.75 -23.50
N SER A 267 16.01 11.25 -24.62
CA SER A 267 16.59 12.08 -25.70
C SER A 267 15.56 12.95 -26.45
N LEU A 268 14.28 12.60 -26.36
CA LEU A 268 13.16 13.36 -26.93
C LEU A 268 12.58 14.37 -25.94
N CYS A 269 12.88 14.23 -24.66
CA CYS A 269 12.48 15.19 -23.63
C CYS A 269 13.46 16.35 -23.55
N ASN A 270 12.97 17.51 -23.11
CA ASN A 270 13.84 18.65 -22.79
C ASN A 270 14.72 18.34 -21.56
N GLU A 271 15.81 19.09 -21.37
CA GLU A 271 16.78 18.85 -20.29
C GLU A 271 16.20 19.01 -18.87
N ASN A 272 15.07 19.71 -18.74
CA ASN A 272 14.39 19.95 -17.47
C ASN A 272 13.27 18.94 -17.19
N SER A 273 13.07 17.96 -18.07
CA SER A 273 12.05 16.94 -17.90
C SER A 273 12.44 15.90 -16.85
N PRO A 274 11.46 15.25 -16.21
CA PRO A 274 11.72 14.10 -15.35
C PRO A 274 12.50 13.00 -16.06
N LEU A 275 13.40 12.35 -15.32
CA LEU A 275 14.12 11.17 -15.79
C LEU A 275 13.19 9.98 -15.93
N ALA A 276 13.38 9.21 -16.99
CA ALA A 276 12.77 7.90 -17.15
C ALA A 276 13.69 6.83 -16.55
N TRP A 277 13.16 5.66 -16.22
CA TRP A 277 13.99 4.51 -15.88
C TRP A 277 14.23 3.67 -17.12
N THR A 278 15.42 3.11 -17.29
CA THR A 278 15.74 2.35 -18.50
C THR A 278 14.76 1.19 -18.75
N TYR A 279 14.30 0.48 -17.71
CA TYR A 279 13.30 -0.59 -17.85
C TYR A 279 11.89 -0.11 -18.24
N SER A 280 11.55 1.15 -17.97
CA SER A 280 10.25 1.75 -18.34
C SER A 280 10.36 2.78 -19.46
N LEU A 281 11.55 2.90 -20.09
CA LEU A 281 11.84 3.90 -21.11
C LEU A 281 11.00 3.68 -22.37
N GLU A 282 10.79 2.42 -22.78
CA GLU A 282 9.92 2.08 -23.91
C GLU A 282 8.48 2.58 -23.70
N VAL A 283 7.95 2.34 -22.49
CA VAL A 283 6.61 2.78 -22.11
C VAL A 283 6.54 4.31 -22.03
N HIS A 284 7.59 4.95 -21.51
CA HIS A 284 7.72 6.41 -21.51
C HIS A 284 7.62 6.98 -22.93
N TRP A 285 8.35 6.42 -23.89
CA TRP A 285 8.28 6.84 -25.29
C TRP A 285 6.89 6.68 -25.90
N ARG A 286 6.28 5.51 -25.71
CA ARG A 286 4.96 5.22 -26.27
C ARG A 286 3.90 6.21 -25.79
N VAL A 287 3.93 6.58 -24.52
CA VAL A 287 2.92 7.45 -23.91
C VAL A 287 3.18 8.93 -24.18
N HIS A 288 4.43 9.39 -24.03
CA HIS A 288 4.73 10.83 -24.02
C HIS A 288 5.20 11.37 -25.36
N HIS A 289 5.68 10.50 -26.25
CA HIS A 289 6.30 10.93 -27.52
C HIS A 289 5.54 10.48 -28.75
N ASN A 290 4.45 9.70 -28.58
CA ASN A 290 3.43 9.34 -29.57
C ASN A 290 3.89 9.37 -31.05
N ARG A 291 4.97 8.65 -31.37
CA ARG A 291 5.50 8.55 -32.74
C ARG A 291 5.83 7.12 -33.13
N THR A 292 5.34 6.76 -34.31
CA THR A 292 5.69 5.60 -35.14
C THR A 292 7.12 5.71 -35.69
N VAL A 293 8.14 5.58 -34.85
CA VAL A 293 9.52 5.54 -35.32
C VAL A 293 10.13 4.19 -34.98
N GLY A 294 10.85 3.61 -35.94
CA GLY A 294 11.47 2.28 -35.93
C GLY A 294 12.46 2.02 -34.78
N PRO A 295 13.37 1.04 -34.92
CA PRO A 295 14.09 0.44 -33.79
C PRO A 295 14.69 1.49 -32.87
N PHE A 296 14.35 1.36 -31.58
CA PHE A 296 14.63 2.30 -30.50
C PHE A 296 16.09 2.68 -30.46
N THR A 297 16.50 3.91 -30.74
CA THR A 297 17.93 4.24 -30.67
C THR A 297 18.18 5.49 -29.83
N PHE A 298 19.02 5.34 -28.80
CA PHE A 298 19.40 6.40 -27.85
C PHE A 298 20.68 7.09 -28.32
N ARG A 299 20.69 8.41 -28.51
CA ARG A 299 21.96 9.15 -28.68
C ARG A 299 22.69 9.17 -27.35
N SER A 300 23.84 8.51 -27.24
CA SER A 300 24.73 8.75 -26.10
C SER A 300 25.20 10.21 -26.14
N ASP A 301 25.57 10.78 -24.99
CA ASP A 301 26.06 12.16 -24.88
C ASP A 301 27.35 12.40 -25.72
N ASN A 302 27.98 11.33 -26.26
CA ASN A 302 29.04 11.40 -27.25
C ASN A 302 28.45 11.50 -28.67
N ARG A 303 28.69 12.63 -29.36
CA ARG A 303 28.20 12.91 -30.72
C ARG A 303 28.63 11.89 -31.80
N ASN A 304 29.51 10.95 -31.47
CA ASN A 304 30.09 9.97 -32.39
C ASN A 304 29.71 8.50 -32.09
N GLU A 305 28.80 8.22 -31.15
CA GLU A 305 28.41 6.85 -30.83
C GLU A 305 27.10 6.43 -31.50
N THR A 306 27.07 5.17 -31.96
CA THR A 306 25.90 4.51 -32.54
C THR A 306 24.74 4.53 -31.55
N PRO A 307 23.52 4.76 -32.02
CA PRO A 307 22.44 5.05 -31.11
C PRO A 307 21.99 3.75 -30.42
N ILE A 308 22.04 3.74 -29.08
CA ILE A 308 21.94 2.55 -28.24
C ILE A 308 20.47 2.12 -28.14
N VAL A 309 20.14 0.95 -28.67
CA VAL A 309 18.86 0.28 -28.39
C VAL A 309 18.91 -0.22 -26.96
N TYR A 310 18.26 0.47 -26.02
CA TYR A 310 18.14 -0.07 -24.67
C TYR A 310 17.13 -1.22 -24.68
N LYS A 311 17.65 -2.44 -24.76
CA LYS A 311 16.92 -3.69 -24.57
C LYS A 311 17.58 -4.43 -23.43
N ILE A 312 16.78 -4.85 -22.45
CA ILE A 312 17.25 -5.76 -21.40
C ILE A 312 17.68 -7.06 -22.11
N SER A 313 18.92 -7.50 -21.88
CA SER A 313 19.41 -8.73 -22.50
C SER A 313 18.62 -9.94 -21.97
N ASP A 314 18.53 -11.00 -22.76
CA ASP A 314 17.83 -12.22 -22.33
C ASP A 314 18.49 -12.82 -21.08
N GLN A 315 19.82 -12.74 -21.01
CA GLN A 315 20.60 -13.17 -19.84
C GLN A 315 20.26 -12.35 -18.59
N GLU A 316 20.18 -11.02 -18.71
CA GLU A 316 19.78 -10.15 -17.61
C GLU A 316 18.36 -10.45 -17.16
N ARG A 317 17.45 -10.68 -18.10
CA ARG A 317 16.07 -11.09 -17.82
C ARG A 317 16.03 -12.43 -17.07
N ASP A 318 16.83 -13.42 -17.45
CA ASP A 318 16.86 -14.72 -16.78
C ASP A 318 17.39 -14.62 -15.35
N TRP A 319 18.46 -13.85 -15.12
CA TRP A 319 18.95 -13.60 -13.77
C TRP A 319 17.94 -12.84 -12.90
N MET A 320 17.25 -11.85 -13.47
CA MET A 320 16.18 -11.13 -12.79
C MET A 320 14.99 -12.04 -12.47
N LYS A 321 14.69 -13.02 -13.35
CA LYS A 321 13.66 -14.03 -13.10
C LYS A 321 14.05 -14.96 -11.95
N ALA A 322 15.33 -15.32 -11.83
CA ALA A 322 15.84 -16.07 -10.69
C ALA A 322 15.65 -15.28 -9.38
N LYS A 323 15.99 -13.97 -9.36
CA LYS A 323 15.75 -13.07 -8.20
C LYS A 323 14.27 -12.94 -7.85
N TRP A 324 13.40 -12.85 -8.86
CA TRP A 324 11.95 -12.86 -8.67
C TRP A 324 11.48 -14.15 -7.99
N ASN A 325 11.91 -15.31 -8.49
CA ASN A 325 11.56 -16.60 -7.91
C ASN A 325 12.07 -16.75 -6.46
N GLN A 326 13.23 -16.17 -6.14
CA GLN A 326 13.76 -16.13 -4.77
C GLN A 326 12.85 -15.38 -3.78
N CYS A 327 12.04 -14.42 -4.25
CA CYS A 327 11.08 -13.72 -3.40
C CYS A 327 9.97 -14.66 -2.88
N PHE A 328 9.76 -15.81 -3.53
CA PHE A 328 8.76 -16.81 -3.16
C PHE A 328 9.34 -18.00 -2.40
N THR A 329 10.65 -18.23 -2.43
CA THR A 329 11.29 -19.23 -1.57
C THR A 329 11.25 -18.80 -0.10
N VAL A 330 10.94 -19.73 0.80
CA VAL A 330 10.75 -19.47 2.24
C VAL A 330 12.05 -18.91 2.83
N VAL A 331 12.04 -17.62 3.19
CA VAL A 331 13.08 -17.02 4.04
C VAL A 331 12.62 -17.14 5.49
N GLN A 332 13.48 -17.66 6.34
CA GLN A 332 13.24 -17.90 7.77
C GLN A 332 12.72 -16.63 8.46
N ALA A 333 11.68 -16.82 9.28
CA ALA A 333 11.07 -15.77 10.09
C ALA A 333 12.14 -15.03 10.91
N ILE A 334 12.23 -13.72 10.71
CA ILE A 334 13.00 -12.85 11.61
C ILE A 334 12.20 -12.81 12.92
N ASN A 335 12.75 -13.42 13.95
CA ASN A 335 12.16 -13.46 15.29
C ASN A 335 12.29 -12.09 15.99
N THR A 336 11.53 -11.08 15.58
CA THR A 336 11.42 -9.81 16.32
C THR A 336 10.33 -9.91 17.39
N THR A 337 10.68 -10.52 18.52
CA THR A 337 9.86 -10.47 19.74
C THR A 337 10.20 -9.22 20.56
N ALA A 338 9.76 -8.04 20.11
CA ALA A 338 9.82 -6.83 20.93
C ALA A 338 8.64 -6.80 21.92
N LYS A 339 8.95 -6.90 23.22
CA LYS A 339 7.99 -6.82 24.33
C LYS A 339 7.36 -5.42 24.42
N LEU A 340 6.11 -5.27 23.98
CA LEU A 340 5.27 -4.12 24.32
C LEU A 340 4.79 -4.26 25.78
N LYS A 341 5.51 -3.60 26.70
CA LYS A 341 5.04 -3.32 28.07
C LYS A 341 4.32 -1.97 28.07
N GLY A 342 3.00 -1.95 28.25
CA GLY A 342 2.26 -0.69 28.35
C GLY A 342 0.82 -0.80 28.86
N LYS A 343 0.63 -0.33 30.12
CA LYS A 343 -0.58 0.24 30.76
C LYS A 343 -1.92 -0.49 30.62
N GLY A 344 -2.32 -1.23 31.68
CA GLY A 344 -3.69 -1.41 32.21
C GLY A 344 -4.85 -1.84 31.28
N LEU A 345 -4.62 -1.91 29.97
CA LEU A 345 -5.57 -2.33 28.97
C LEU A 345 -5.49 -3.84 28.86
N LEU A 346 -6.65 -4.47 28.76
CA LEU A 346 -6.74 -5.92 28.61
C LEU A 346 -5.95 -6.34 27.36
N PRO A 347 -5.19 -7.45 27.44
CA PRO A 347 -4.43 -7.98 26.32
C PRO A 347 -5.35 -8.20 25.11
N LEU A 348 -4.82 -7.95 23.91
CA LEU A 348 -5.50 -8.24 22.65
C LEU A 348 -5.52 -9.76 22.38
N ILE A 349 -6.38 -10.44 23.13
CA ILE A 349 -6.78 -11.83 22.86
C ILE A 349 -7.73 -11.77 21.66
N ILE A 350 -7.44 -12.57 20.62
CA ILE A 350 -8.23 -12.61 19.38
C ILE A 350 -9.21 -13.77 19.51
N SER A 351 -10.50 -13.53 19.24
CA SER A 351 -11.44 -14.63 19.12
C SER A 351 -11.31 -15.27 17.74
N GLU A 352 -10.93 -16.55 17.68
CA GLU A 352 -10.80 -17.30 16.42
C GLU A 352 -12.09 -17.28 15.61
N ALA A 353 -13.24 -17.42 16.28
CA ALA A 353 -14.57 -17.37 15.66
C ALA A 353 -14.92 -16.01 15.02
N HIS A 354 -14.17 -14.95 15.32
CA HIS A 354 -14.44 -13.59 14.83
C HIS A 354 -13.33 -13.05 13.91
N SER A 355 -12.51 -13.93 13.35
CA SER A 355 -11.54 -13.63 12.29
C SER A 355 -12.19 -13.66 10.90
N SER A 356 -11.74 -12.77 9.98
CA SER A 356 -12.16 -12.78 8.58
C SER A 356 -11.96 -14.13 7.88
N ARG A 357 -10.99 -14.94 8.35
CA ARG A 357 -10.71 -16.29 7.81
C ARG A 357 -11.91 -17.23 7.97
N MET A 358 -12.62 -17.16 9.09
CA MET A 358 -13.81 -17.99 9.33
C MET A 358 -14.97 -17.57 8.44
N ALA A 359 -15.14 -16.27 8.22
CA ALA A 359 -16.20 -15.75 7.35
C ALA A 359 -16.06 -16.26 5.90
N LEU A 360 -14.84 -16.28 5.36
CA LEU A 360 -14.57 -16.80 4.02
C LEU A 360 -14.85 -18.30 3.90
N ARG A 361 -14.57 -19.08 4.95
CA ARG A 361 -14.86 -20.52 4.95
C ARG A 361 -16.36 -20.82 5.04
N CYS A 362 -17.13 -20.01 5.77
CA CYS A 362 -18.58 -20.17 5.87
C CYS A 362 -19.32 -19.69 4.61
N ALA A 363 -18.84 -18.65 3.93
CA ALA A 363 -19.47 -18.10 2.71
C ALA A 363 -19.35 -19.01 1.48
N LEU A 364 -18.47 -20.02 1.51
CA LEU A 364 -18.34 -21.04 0.47
C LEU A 364 -19.42 -22.14 0.56
N GLN A 365 -20.35 -22.05 1.53
CA GLN A 365 -21.56 -22.87 1.50
C GLN A 365 -22.67 -22.15 0.72
N PRO A 366 -23.20 -22.75 -0.36
CA PRO A 366 -24.21 -22.12 -1.20
C PRO A 366 -25.58 -22.15 -0.50
N SER A 367 -25.81 -21.21 0.42
CA SER A 367 -27.16 -20.86 0.86
C SER A 367 -27.20 -19.42 1.37
N GLN A 368 -27.89 -18.57 0.59
CA GLN A 368 -28.39 -17.23 0.94
C GLN A 368 -27.37 -16.07 0.90
N ILE A 369 -27.15 -15.53 -0.31
CA ILE A 369 -26.63 -14.17 -0.50
C ILE A 369 -27.82 -13.22 -0.50
N PHE A 370 -27.88 -12.32 0.49
CA PHE A 370 -28.81 -11.20 0.52
C PHE A 370 -28.20 -10.01 -0.24
N GLU A 371 -28.90 -9.49 -1.24
CA GLU A 371 -28.59 -8.19 -1.84
C GLU A 371 -29.03 -7.08 -0.89
N CYS A 372 -28.08 -6.26 -0.42
CA CYS A 372 -28.37 -5.00 0.25
C CYS A 372 -28.43 -3.88 -0.80
N ASN A 373 -29.61 -3.25 -0.94
CA ASN A 373 -29.82 -2.01 -1.70
C ASN A 373 -29.35 -0.77 -0.93
#